data_AF-A0A4Y3QT05-F1
#
_entry.id   AF-A0A4Y3QT05-F1
#
_cell.length_a   1.000
_cell.length_b   1.000
_cell.length_c   1.000
_cell.angle_alpha   90.00
_cell.angle_beta   90.00
_cell.angle_gamma   90.00
#
_symmetry.space_group_name_H-M   'P 1'
#
loop_
_entity.id
_entity.type
_entity.pdbx_description
1 polymer ?
#
loop_
_entity_poly.entity_id
_entity_poly.type
_entity_poly.pdbx_seq_one_letter_code
_entity_poly.pdbx_strand_id
1 'polypeptide(L)'
;MVVRTATAVDQGSTGTATGLVLVARVIGFAAGAQVSGAFLTAGTRPGTETPAESAFVTGFVVAGAVTALSLLAVRTVNRPAA
;
A
#
# COMPACT_ATOMS: atom_id res chain seq x y z
N MET A 1 18.62 -14.36 0.27
CA MET A 1 17.73 -13.34 -0.32
C MET A 1 18.23 -11.92 -0.07
N VAL A 2 18.53 -11.52 1.18
CA VAL A 2 18.96 -10.15 1.55
C VAL A 2 20.17 -9.62 0.77
N VAL A 3 21.19 -10.46 0.53
CA VAL A 3 22.40 -10.06 -0.21
C VAL A 3 22.11 -9.73 -1.68
N ARG A 4 21.17 -10.44 -2.33
CA ARG A 4 20.83 -10.23 -3.75
C ARG A 4 20.08 -8.93 -3.99
N THR A 5 19.24 -8.50 -3.04
CA THR A 5 18.59 -7.18 -3.07
C THR A 5 19.57 -6.05 -2.80
N ALA A 6 20.57 -6.27 -1.93
CA ALA A 6 21.58 -5.26 -1.63
C ALA A 6 22.49 -4.95 -2.84
N THR A 7 22.68 -5.91 -3.75
CA THR A 7 23.45 -5.73 -4.99
C THR A 7 22.56 -5.49 -6.23
N ALA A 8 21.24 -5.32 -6.05
CA ALA A 8 20.32 -5.10 -7.17
C ALA A 8 20.37 -3.68 -7.73
N VAL A 9 21.00 -2.76 -7.00
CA VAL A 9 21.14 -1.35 -7.36
C VAL A 9 22.63 -1.04 -7.43
N ASP A 10 23.03 -0.29 -8.46
CA ASP A 10 24.42 0.11 -8.64
C ASP A 10 24.85 1.10 -7.55
N GLN A 11 26.09 1.01 -7.07
CA GLN A 11 26.50 1.64 -5.80
C GLN A 11 26.28 3.16 -5.80
N GLY A 12 26.52 3.83 -6.94
CA GLY A 12 26.30 5.26 -7.14
C GLY A 12 24.83 5.71 -7.22
N SER A 13 23.89 4.77 -7.35
CA SER A 13 22.44 5.03 -7.50
C SER A 13 21.62 4.69 -6.26
N THR A 14 22.26 4.23 -5.19
CA THR A 14 21.62 3.90 -3.90
C THR A 14 20.82 5.08 -3.32
N GLY A 15 21.34 6.31 -3.41
CA GLY A 15 20.65 7.51 -2.94
C GLY A 15 19.34 7.77 -3.70
N THR A 16 19.35 7.63 -5.03
CA THR A 16 18.15 7.74 -5.87
C THR A 16 17.16 6.64 -5.57
N ALA A 17 17.61 5.39 -5.43
CA ALA A 17 16.73 4.25 -5.14
C ALA A 17 16.05 4.38 -3.77
N THR A 18 16.82 4.73 -2.74
CA THR A 18 16.27 4.95 -1.39
C THR A 18 15.35 6.17 -1.33
N GLY A 19 15.69 7.25 -2.03
CA GLY A 19 14.80 8.41 -2.20
C GLY A 19 13.48 8.04 -2.85
N LEU A 20 13.50 7.23 -3.92
CA LEU A 20 12.29 6.75 -4.59
C LEU A 20 11.43 5.89 -3.67
N VAL A 21 12.05 5.03 -2.83
CA VAL A 21 11.31 4.26 -1.82
C VAL A 21 10.61 5.18 -0.82
N LEU A 22 11.27 6.23 -0.36
CA LEU A 22 10.65 7.21 0.56
C LEU A 22 9.47 7.91 -0.09
N VAL A 23 9.63 8.39 -1.33
CA VAL A 23 8.56 9.07 -2.09
C VAL A 23 7.37 8.14 -2.28
N ALA A 24 7.60 6.89 -2.71
CA ALA A 24 6.55 5.90 -2.86
C ALA A 24 5.80 5.65 -1.53
N ARG A 25 6.53 5.62 -0.40
CA ARG A 25 5.95 5.45 0.93
C ARG A 25 5.06 6.62 1.34
N VAL A 26 5.51 7.84 1.07
CA VAL A 26 4.74 9.07 1.37
C VAL A 26 3.46 9.13 0.55
N ILE A 27 3.55 8.82 -0.75
CA ILE A 27 2.37 8.77 -1.63
C ILE A 27 1.39 7.71 -1.12
N GLY A 28 1.89 6.52 -0.80
CA GLY A 28 1.06 5.45 -0.24
C GLY A 28 0.37 5.85 1.07
N PHE A 29 1.07 6.55 1.96
CA PHE A 29 0.49 7.06 3.21
C PHE A 29 -0.60 8.10 2.95
N ALA A 30 -0.34 9.09 2.10
CA ALA A 30 -1.30 10.15 1.78
C ALA A 30 -2.57 9.60 1.12
N ALA A 31 -2.41 8.75 0.11
CA ALA A 31 -3.53 8.10 -0.56
C ALA A 31 -4.32 7.18 0.39
N GLY A 32 -3.62 6.40 1.22
CA GLY A 32 -4.24 5.53 2.21
C GLY A 32 -5.08 6.29 3.24
N ALA A 33 -4.58 7.42 3.74
CA ALA A 33 -5.32 8.28 4.65
C ALA A 33 -6.59 8.85 4.02
N GLN A 34 -6.51 9.33 2.77
CA GLN A 34 -7.66 9.86 2.04
C GLN A 34 -8.74 8.80 1.78
N VAL A 35 -8.33 7.62 1.31
CA VAL A 35 -9.25 6.49 1.06
C VAL A 35 -9.91 6.02 2.36
N SER A 36 -9.14 5.92 3.44
CA SER A 36 -9.68 5.55 4.76
C SER A 36 -10.70 6.58 5.25
N GLY A 37 -10.37 7.87 5.15
CA GLY A 37 -11.32 8.95 5.47
C GLY A 37 -12.59 8.88 4.64
N ALA A 38 -12.48 8.58 3.34
CA ALA A 38 -13.64 8.43 2.46
C ALA A 38 -14.56 7.28 2.90
N PHE A 39 -14.01 6.13 3.30
CA PHE A 39 -14.81 5.02 3.84
C PHE A 39 -15.54 5.41 5.13
N LEU A 40 -14.85 6.08 6.04
CA LEU A 40 -15.46 6.54 7.30
C LEU A 40 -16.57 7.55 7.04
N THR A 41 -16.32 8.57 6.22
CA THR A 41 -17.31 9.57 5.83
C THR A 41 -18.54 8.94 5.17
N ALA A 42 -18.34 7.97 4.26
CA ALA A 42 -19.43 7.26 3.60
C ALA A 42 -20.24 6.38 4.56
N GLY A 43 -19.62 5.88 5.63
CA GLY A 43 -20.25 5.05 6.65
C GLY A 43 -20.91 5.83 7.79
N THR A 44 -20.71 7.14 7.87
CA THR A 44 -21.33 8.01 8.86
C THR A 44 -22.75 8.38 8.43
N ARG A 45 -23.74 8.07 9.27
CA ARG A 45 -25.15 8.37 8.96
C ARG A 45 -25.47 9.84 9.23
N PRO A 46 -26.39 10.46 8.46
CA PRO A 46 -26.84 11.82 8.73
C PRO A 46 -27.34 11.98 10.17
N GLY A 47 -26.87 13.02 10.87
CA GLY A 47 -27.23 13.29 12.27
C GLY A 47 -26.40 12.53 13.30
N THR A 48 -25.37 11.79 12.88
CA THR A 48 -24.41 11.11 13.78
C THR A 48 -22.98 11.48 13.41
N GLU A 49 -22.09 11.55 14.40
CA GLU A 49 -20.65 11.77 14.20
C GLU A 49 -19.84 10.47 14.20
N THR A 50 -20.50 9.33 14.41
CA THR A 50 -19.86 8.03 14.57
C THR A 50 -20.07 7.16 13.31
N PRO A 51 -19.01 6.75 12.61
CA PRO A 51 -19.12 5.83 11.48
C PRO A 51 -19.69 4.48 11.90
N ALA A 52 -20.48 3.86 11.04
CA ALA A 52 -20.89 2.47 11.24
C ALA A 52 -19.67 1.54 11.28
N GLU A 53 -19.70 0.51 12.14
CA GLU A 53 -18.61 -0.48 12.28
C GLU A 53 -18.24 -1.13 10.92
N SER A 54 -19.24 -1.33 10.07
CA SER A 54 -19.07 -1.86 8.71
C SER A 54 -18.13 -1.03 7.83
N ALA A 55 -17.98 0.28 8.08
CA ALA A 55 -17.07 1.14 7.35
C ALA A 55 -15.60 0.76 7.61
N PHE A 56 -15.25 0.46 8.86
CA PHE A 56 -13.93 -0.02 9.25
C PHE A 56 -13.65 -1.39 8.65
N VAL A 57 -14.61 -2.32 8.76
CA VAL A 57 -14.49 -3.66 8.18
C VAL A 57 -14.26 -3.59 6.68
N THR A 58 -15.02 -2.76 5.97
CA THR A 58 -14.85 -2.54 4.52
C THR A 58 -13.45 -2.01 4.21
N GLY A 59 -12.97 -1.01 4.95
CA GLY A 59 -11.61 -0.48 4.80
C GLY A 59 -10.54 -1.55 4.98
N PHE A 60 -10.64 -2.40 6.02
CA PHE A 60 -9.69 -3.48 6.26
C PHE A 60 -9.73 -4.56 5.18
N VAL A 61 -10.92 -4.95 4.73
CA VAL A 61 -11.07 -5.94 3.64
C VAL A 61 -10.43 -5.43 2.35
N VAL A 62 -10.66 -4.16 1.99
CA VAL A 62 -10.06 -3.53 0.82
C VAL A 62 -8.53 -3.46 0.96
N ALA A 63 -8.01 -3.04 2.13
CA ALA A 63 -6.57 -3.00 2.39
C ALA A 63 -5.92 -4.40 2.29
N GLY A 64 -6.59 -5.42 2.83
CA GLY A 64 -6.17 -6.81 2.71
C GLY A 64 -6.13 -7.29 1.27
N ALA A 65 -7.16 -6.98 0.48
CA ALA A 65 -7.22 -7.31 -0.94
C ALA A 65 -6.09 -6.63 -1.74
N VAL A 66 -5.86 -5.33 -1.52
CA VAL A 66 -4.76 -4.58 -2.16
C VAL A 66 -3.40 -5.18 -1.79
N THR A 67 -3.22 -5.58 -0.53
CA THR A 67 -1.98 -6.23 -0.07
C THR A 67 -1.78 -7.57 -0.75
N ALA A 68 -2.81 -8.41 -0.81
CA ALA A 68 -2.76 -9.71 -1.48
C ALA A 68 -2.44 -9.57 -2.98
N LEU A 69 -3.07 -8.59 -3.66
CA LEU A 69 -2.79 -8.28 -5.07
C LEU A 69 -1.35 -7.79 -5.27
N SER A 70 -0.85 -6.94 -4.38
CA SER A 70 0.54 -6.46 -4.43
C SER A 70 1.54 -7.60 -4.27
N LEU A 71 1.29 -8.52 -3.32
CA LEU A 71 2.11 -9.71 -3.14
C LEU A 71 2.03 -10.66 -4.34
N LEU A 72 0.84 -10.82 -4.93
CA LEU A 72 0.65 -11.63 -6.13
C LEU A 72 1.43 -11.04 -7.31
N ALA A 73 1.36 -9.72 -7.52
CA ALA A 73 2.11 -9.03 -8.57
C ALA A 73 3.62 -9.19 -8.39
N VAL A 74 4.14 -9.00 -7.18
CA VAL A 74 5.56 -9.25 -6.89
C VAL A 74 5.92 -10.73 -7.14
N ARG A 75 5.02 -11.66 -6.82
CA ARG A 75 5.24 -13.09 -7.06
C ARG A 75 5.24 -13.45 -8.55
N THR A 76 4.38 -12.87 -9.37
CA THR A 76 4.30 -13.17 -10.81
C THR A 76 5.46 -12.56 -11.58
N VAL A 77 5.89 -11.34 -11.22
CA VAL A 77 7.06 -10.69 -11.85
C VAL A 77 8.37 -11.42 -11.56
N ASN A 78 8.47 -12.08 -10.40
CA ASN A 78 9.67 -12.84 -10.01
C ASN A 78 9.66 -14.31 -10.46
N ARG A 79 8.68 -14.75 -11.25
CA ARG A 79 8.70 -16.09 -11.85
C ARG A 79 9.53 -16.08 -13.14
N PRO A 80 10.49 -17.01 -13.33
CA PRO A 80 11.09 -17.21 -14.64
C PRO A 80 9.99 -17.66 -15.61
N ALA A 81 10.00 -17.11 -16.83
CA ALA A 81 9.13 -17.60 -17.91
C ALA A 81 9.39 -19.11 -18.07
N ALA A 82 8.30 -19.89 -18.15
CA ALA A 82 8.35 -21.31 -18.44
C ALA A 82 8.81 -21.56 -19.88
#